data_AF-A0A3N9V5T3-F1
#
_entry.id   AF-A0A3N9V5T3-F1
#
_cell.length_a   1.000
_cell.length_b   1.000
_cell.length_c   1.000
_cell.angle_alpha   90.00
_cell.angle_beta   90.00
_cell.angle_gamma   90.00
#
_symmetry.space_group_name_H-M   'P 1'
#
loop_
_entity.id
_entity.type
_entity.pdbx_description
1 polymer ?
#
loop_
_entity_poly.entity_id
_entity_poly.type
_entity_poly.pdbx_seq_one_letter_code
_entity_poly.pdbx_strand_id
1 'polypeptide(L)'
;MNPISCCRPIRQHSRLVLLLLLLGPALPMDVVKADAVDPNANPLRPIDTSSPRSTFQGFMDNMSLAHGLYFDTLFDYLKSGELYPKSATLSDRHMAFMSTQEAAERTLDLSELPPAMAAESSRRLVIQLREVLDRLELPPPEAIPDAKAMTAADQTRWALPDTEIRIAKVEKGPRAGEFLFDAETVSRIPDFYEKVKHLPNRTGATADWYDWYTRQPIALAYMLRTVIPPRWLLEMPVWTRAILLNQPIWRWVGLMAVSGLAGLVVLGCFRLTRNIPHGNWRRLLRPVSVMVASPVTAFVLSDILRVS
;
A
#
# COMPACT_ATOMS: atom_id res chain seq x y z
N MET A 1 -20.23 1.21 -68.76
CA MET A 1 -19.85 2.21 -67.74
C MET A 1 -20.81 2.09 -66.58
N ASN A 2 -20.34 1.59 -65.43
CA ASN A 2 -21.03 1.65 -64.13
C ASN A 2 -19.95 1.44 -63.06
N PRO A 3 -19.66 2.41 -62.16
CA PRO A 3 -18.77 2.17 -61.05
C PRO A 3 -19.57 1.67 -59.85
N ILE A 4 -19.12 0.54 -59.31
CA ILE A 4 -19.63 -0.08 -58.09
C ILE A 4 -19.15 0.74 -56.89
N SER A 5 -20.09 1.38 -56.19
CA SER A 5 -19.86 2.03 -54.90
C SER A 5 -19.65 0.98 -53.81
N CYS A 6 -18.38 0.70 -53.47
CA CYS A 6 -18.01 -0.11 -52.32
C CYS A 6 -17.61 0.82 -51.16
N CYS A 7 -18.57 1.20 -50.33
CA CYS A 7 -18.33 1.95 -49.10
C CYS A 7 -18.40 0.97 -47.92
N ARG A 8 -17.24 0.56 -47.39
CA ARG A 8 -17.09 -0.26 -46.17
C ARG A 8 -16.45 0.58 -45.03
N PRO A 9 -16.58 0.13 -43.76
CA PRO A 9 -16.93 0.99 -42.62
C PRO A 9 -15.70 1.49 -41.83
N ILE A 10 -15.12 2.62 -42.22
CA ILE A 10 -13.93 3.18 -41.51
C ILE A 10 -14.35 4.04 -40.29
N ARG A 11 -15.62 4.44 -40.21
CA ARG A 11 -16.13 5.37 -39.18
C ARG A 11 -16.25 4.74 -37.77
N GLN A 12 -16.28 3.41 -37.67
CA GLN A 12 -16.52 2.70 -36.42
C GLN A 12 -15.27 2.59 -35.53
N HIS A 13 -14.09 2.36 -36.14
CA HIS A 13 -12.83 2.19 -35.40
C HIS A 13 -12.27 3.51 -34.83
N SER A 14 -12.51 4.64 -35.51
CA SER A 14 -12.11 5.98 -35.03
C SER A 14 -12.90 6.39 -33.79
N ARG A 15 -14.20 6.02 -33.72
CA ARG A 15 -15.05 6.27 -32.55
C ARG A 15 -14.63 5.44 -31.33
N LEU A 16 -14.21 4.18 -31.53
CA LEU A 16 -13.77 3.28 -30.46
C LEU A 16 -12.49 3.74 -29.77
N VAL A 17 -11.52 4.27 -30.52
CA VAL A 17 -10.26 4.75 -29.93
C VAL A 17 -10.41 6.15 -29.33
N LEU A 18 -11.27 7.01 -29.89
CA LEU A 18 -11.65 8.27 -29.24
C LEU A 18 -12.46 8.00 -27.95
N LEU A 19 -13.31 6.96 -27.94
CA LEU A 19 -13.99 6.48 -26.73
C LEU A 19 -13.00 5.94 -25.70
N LEU A 20 -11.95 5.20 -26.10
CA LEU A 20 -10.90 4.76 -25.18
C LEU A 20 -9.99 5.89 -24.66
N LEU A 21 -9.90 7.02 -25.36
CA LEU A 21 -9.18 8.22 -24.91
C LEU A 21 -10.06 9.17 -24.07
N LEU A 22 -11.39 9.16 -24.27
CA LEU A 22 -12.36 9.91 -23.48
C LEU A 22 -12.85 9.13 -22.26
N LEU A 23 -12.83 7.79 -22.31
CA LEU A 23 -12.68 6.93 -21.14
C LEU A 23 -11.21 6.98 -20.71
N GLY A 24 -10.76 8.15 -20.25
CA GLY A 24 -9.87 8.10 -19.08
C GLY A 24 -10.56 7.22 -18.03
N PRO A 25 -9.83 6.52 -17.16
CA PRO A 25 -10.50 5.82 -16.07
C PRO A 25 -11.22 6.92 -15.29
N ALA A 26 -12.53 7.05 -15.51
CA ALA A 26 -13.43 7.60 -14.54
C ALA A 26 -13.37 6.58 -13.41
N LEU A 27 -12.27 6.64 -12.64
CA LEU A 27 -12.20 6.04 -11.34
C LEU A 27 -13.43 6.62 -10.65
N PRO A 28 -14.42 5.81 -10.28
CA PRO A 28 -15.50 6.30 -9.47
C PRO A 28 -14.83 6.83 -8.21
N MET A 29 -14.76 8.16 -8.10
CA MET A 29 -14.60 8.84 -6.83
C MET A 29 -15.88 8.50 -6.08
N ASP A 30 -15.88 7.34 -5.42
CA ASP A 30 -16.92 7.01 -4.47
C ASP A 30 -16.84 8.11 -3.41
N VAL A 31 -17.79 9.05 -3.49
CA VAL A 31 -18.06 9.99 -2.42
C VAL A 31 -18.64 9.13 -1.31
N VAL A 32 -17.74 8.65 -0.44
CA VAL A 32 -18.08 7.91 0.76
C VAL A 32 -19.00 8.81 1.58
N LYS A 33 -20.23 8.35 1.78
CA LYS A 33 -21.12 8.96 2.75
C LYS A 33 -20.59 8.55 4.11
N ALA A 34 -19.93 9.49 4.79
CA ALA A 34 -19.41 9.28 6.14
C ALA A 34 -20.60 9.06 7.08
N ASP A 35 -20.81 7.81 7.50
CA ASP A 35 -21.64 7.56 8.67
C ASP A 35 -20.85 7.90 9.94
N ALA A 36 -21.61 8.21 10.99
CA ALA A 36 -21.13 8.91 12.19
C ALA A 36 -19.93 8.21 12.85
N VAL A 37 -18.76 8.84 12.69
CA VAL A 37 -17.59 8.64 13.56
C VAL A 37 -18.07 8.81 15.00
N ASP A 38 -17.69 7.88 15.89
CA ASP A 38 -17.94 7.99 17.33
C ASP A 38 -17.53 9.40 17.78
N PRO A 39 -18.45 10.23 18.30
CA PRO A 39 -18.16 11.61 18.67
C PRO A 39 -17.06 11.75 19.75
N ASN A 40 -16.70 10.65 20.43
CA ASN A 40 -15.59 10.60 21.37
C ASN A 40 -14.27 10.07 20.77
N ALA A 41 -14.31 9.43 19.60
CA ALA A 41 -13.11 9.07 18.86
C ALA A 41 -12.57 10.34 18.19
N ASN A 42 -11.50 10.91 18.75
CA ASN A 42 -10.79 12.00 18.09
C ASN A 42 -9.83 11.40 17.04
N PRO A 43 -10.16 11.43 15.74
CA PRO A 43 -9.34 10.82 14.69
C PRO A 43 -7.98 11.52 14.51
N LEU A 44 -7.81 12.72 15.10
CA LEU A 44 -6.56 13.47 15.07
C LEU A 44 -5.73 13.26 16.35
N ARG A 45 -6.16 12.41 17.28
CA ARG A 45 -5.40 12.14 18.49
C ARG A 45 -4.11 11.41 18.11
N PRO A 46 -2.93 12.00 18.34
CA PRO A 46 -1.68 11.34 18.02
C PRO A 46 -1.44 10.17 18.97
N ILE A 47 -0.66 9.21 18.49
CA ILE A 47 -0.08 8.17 19.34
C ILE A 47 0.81 8.84 20.42
N ASP A 48 0.73 8.33 21.65
CA ASP A 48 1.53 8.85 22.75
C ASP A 48 2.99 8.41 22.58
N THR A 49 3.86 9.37 22.24
CA THR A 49 5.31 9.19 22.08
C THR A 49 6.11 9.86 23.21
N SER A 50 5.48 10.11 24.36
CA SER A 50 6.13 10.79 25.50
C SER A 50 7.21 9.97 26.21
N SER A 51 7.28 8.65 25.95
CA SER A 51 8.26 7.74 26.55
C SER A 51 8.47 6.47 25.73
N PRO A 52 9.54 5.70 25.97
CA PRO A 52 9.70 4.38 25.36
C PRO A 52 8.53 3.44 25.62
N ARG A 53 7.99 3.42 26.85
CA ARG A 53 6.83 2.59 27.20
C ARG A 53 5.59 2.96 26.37
N SER A 54 5.21 4.24 26.35
CA SER A 54 4.02 4.68 25.62
C SER A 54 4.15 4.48 24.11
N THR A 55 5.33 4.74 23.55
CA THR A 55 5.62 4.52 22.13
C THR A 55 5.53 3.04 21.75
N PHE A 56 6.19 2.17 22.54
CA PHE A 56 6.22 0.74 22.30
C PHE A 56 4.82 0.12 22.40
N GLN A 57 4.06 0.46 23.45
CA GLN A 57 2.69 -0.02 23.63
C GLN A 57 1.77 0.49 22.54
N GLY A 58 1.82 1.80 22.23
CA GLY A 58 1.04 2.39 21.16
C GLY A 58 1.30 1.70 19.81
N PHE A 59 2.56 1.39 19.50
CA PHE A 59 2.90 0.62 18.31
C PHE A 59 2.26 -0.78 18.33
N MET A 60 2.44 -1.52 19.42
CA MET A 60 1.92 -2.89 19.55
C MET A 60 0.39 -2.93 19.47
N ASP A 61 -0.29 -1.99 20.12
CA ASP A 61 -1.76 -1.91 20.14
C ASP A 61 -2.30 -1.55 18.76
N ASN A 62 -1.74 -0.53 18.10
CA ASN A 62 -2.17 -0.13 16.76
C ASN A 62 -1.92 -1.23 15.73
N MET A 63 -0.78 -1.92 15.79
CA MET A 63 -0.50 -3.03 14.87
C MET A 63 -1.39 -4.25 15.16
N SER A 64 -1.73 -4.53 16.42
CA SER A 64 -2.69 -5.61 16.77
C SER A 64 -4.09 -5.28 16.28
N LEU A 65 -4.53 -4.02 16.43
CA LEU A 65 -5.81 -3.54 15.94
C LEU A 65 -5.87 -3.55 14.40
N ALA A 66 -4.82 -3.06 13.74
CA ALA A 66 -4.69 -3.10 12.28
C ALA A 66 -4.74 -4.54 11.76
N HIS A 67 -4.05 -5.46 12.43
CA HIS A 67 -4.09 -6.87 12.12
C HIS A 67 -5.52 -7.45 12.19
N GLY A 68 -6.24 -7.22 13.29
CA GLY A 68 -7.63 -7.70 13.45
C GLY A 68 -8.57 -7.07 12.42
N LEU A 69 -8.52 -5.75 12.25
CA LEU A 69 -9.31 -5.04 11.24
C LEU A 69 -9.08 -5.58 9.83
N TYR A 70 -7.85 -5.95 9.52
CA TYR A 70 -7.49 -6.48 8.21
C TYR A 70 -7.89 -7.95 8.04
N PHE A 71 -7.37 -8.84 8.89
CA PHE A 71 -7.52 -10.28 8.71
C PHE A 71 -8.91 -10.78 9.08
N ASP A 72 -9.55 -10.28 10.13
CA ASP A 72 -10.89 -10.74 10.50
C ASP A 72 -11.87 -10.41 9.38
N THR A 73 -11.79 -9.18 8.86
CA THR A 73 -12.63 -8.72 7.74
C THR A 73 -12.39 -9.52 6.46
N LEU A 74 -11.12 -9.76 6.13
CA LEU A 74 -10.76 -10.51 4.95
C LEU A 74 -11.18 -11.97 5.05
N PHE A 75 -10.92 -12.63 6.18
CA PHE A 75 -11.27 -14.04 6.37
C PHE A 75 -12.79 -14.24 6.45
N ASP A 76 -13.52 -13.33 7.09
CA ASP A 76 -14.99 -13.34 7.08
C ASP A 76 -15.52 -13.24 5.65
N TYR A 77 -14.94 -12.36 4.83
CA TYR A 77 -15.29 -12.24 3.41
C TYR A 77 -14.96 -13.51 2.61
N LEU A 78 -13.75 -14.06 2.76
CA LEU A 78 -13.37 -15.28 2.04
C LEU A 78 -14.26 -16.46 2.45
N LYS A 79 -14.62 -16.57 3.73
CA LYS A 79 -15.48 -17.61 4.27
C LYS A 79 -16.95 -17.49 3.85
N SER A 80 -17.46 -16.27 3.60
CA SER A 80 -18.86 -16.07 3.20
C SER A 80 -19.19 -16.67 1.83
N GLY A 81 -18.18 -16.92 0.98
CA GLY A 81 -18.39 -17.38 -0.39
C GLY A 81 -18.89 -16.31 -1.35
N GLU A 82 -19.11 -15.08 -0.88
CA GLU A 82 -19.63 -13.99 -1.70
C GLU A 82 -18.58 -13.52 -2.72
N LEU A 83 -19.03 -13.18 -3.94
CA LEU A 83 -18.17 -12.61 -4.98
C LEU A 83 -17.73 -11.19 -4.63
N TYR A 84 -18.62 -10.42 -4.00
CA TYR A 84 -18.38 -9.06 -3.57
C TYR A 84 -18.57 -8.94 -2.06
N PRO A 85 -17.69 -8.21 -1.38
CA PRO A 85 -17.83 -7.90 0.03
C PRO A 85 -18.97 -6.91 0.26
N LYS A 86 -19.61 -6.96 1.44
CA LYS A 86 -20.65 -6.00 1.83
C LYS A 86 -20.06 -4.59 1.95
N SER A 87 -20.60 -3.64 1.18
CA SER A 87 -19.95 -2.37 0.83
C SER A 87 -19.67 -1.43 2.01
N ALA A 88 -20.61 -1.27 2.94
CA ALA A 88 -20.45 -0.36 4.08
C ALA A 88 -19.35 -0.84 5.05
N THR A 89 -19.29 -2.14 5.31
CA THR A 89 -18.35 -2.72 6.28
C THR A 89 -16.90 -2.68 5.78
N LEU A 90 -16.68 -2.77 4.46
CA LEU A 90 -15.31 -2.82 3.93
C LEU A 90 -14.63 -1.47 3.86
N SER A 91 -15.33 -0.43 3.39
CA SER A 91 -14.75 0.90 3.28
C SER A 91 -14.38 1.45 4.66
N ASP A 92 -15.28 1.32 5.64
CA ASP A 92 -15.04 1.82 7.00
C ASP A 92 -13.91 1.06 7.69
N ARG A 93 -13.89 -0.28 7.58
CA ARG A 93 -12.81 -1.08 8.16
C ARG A 93 -11.49 -0.90 7.45
N HIS A 94 -11.49 -0.67 6.13
CA HIS A 94 -10.28 -0.35 5.39
C HIS A 94 -9.71 1.01 5.82
N MET A 95 -10.57 2.02 5.99
CA MET A 95 -10.15 3.33 6.50
C MET A 95 -9.58 3.22 7.93
N ALA A 96 -10.24 2.46 8.80
CA ALA A 96 -9.74 2.20 10.15
C ALA A 96 -8.39 1.43 10.14
N PHE A 97 -8.23 0.48 9.23
CA PHE A 97 -6.96 -0.22 9.01
C PHE A 97 -5.86 0.76 8.56
N MET A 98 -6.14 1.63 7.58
CA MET A 98 -5.18 2.65 7.13
C MET A 98 -4.80 3.60 8.26
N SER A 99 -5.77 4.11 9.03
CA SER A 99 -5.50 5.07 10.11
C SER A 99 -4.70 4.46 11.26
N THR A 100 -4.98 3.20 11.63
CA THR A 100 -4.23 2.49 12.69
C THR A 100 -2.81 2.16 12.25
N GLN A 101 -2.63 1.79 10.99
CA GLN A 101 -1.30 1.58 10.42
C GLN A 101 -0.51 2.89 10.36
N GLU A 102 -1.12 3.99 9.91
CA GLU A 102 -0.48 5.32 9.92
C GLU A 102 -0.08 5.75 11.33
N ALA A 103 -0.91 5.46 12.35
CA ALA A 103 -0.55 5.71 13.73
C ALA A 103 0.68 4.91 14.19
N ALA A 104 0.80 3.64 13.79
CA ALA A 104 2.00 2.84 14.05
C ALA A 104 3.23 3.38 13.29
N GLU A 105 3.06 3.82 12.05
CA GLU A 105 4.14 4.41 11.23
C GLU A 105 4.71 5.68 11.89
N ARG A 106 3.88 6.45 12.60
CA ARG A 106 4.34 7.61 13.37
C ARG A 106 5.32 7.24 14.48
N THR A 107 5.38 5.99 14.95
CA THR A 107 6.36 5.60 15.98
C THR A 107 7.79 5.43 15.43
N LEU A 108 7.97 5.44 14.11
CA LEU A 108 9.26 5.33 13.46
C LEU A 108 9.89 6.70 13.25
N ASP A 109 11.20 6.81 13.49
CA ASP A 109 12.01 7.93 13.02
C ASP A 109 12.41 7.69 11.55
N LEU A 110 11.69 8.34 10.64
CA LEU A 110 11.91 8.25 9.20
C LEU A 110 12.80 9.39 8.67
N SER A 111 13.44 10.17 9.55
CA SER A 111 14.18 11.39 9.16
C SER A 111 15.36 11.14 8.23
N GLU A 112 15.96 9.94 8.28
CA GLU A 112 17.06 9.53 7.39
C GLU A 112 16.58 8.93 6.06
N LEU A 113 15.27 8.68 5.89
CA LEU A 113 14.72 8.17 4.64
C LEU A 113 14.40 9.31 3.67
N PRO A 114 14.68 9.15 2.36
CA PRO A 114 14.19 10.09 1.35
C PRO A 114 12.65 10.22 1.43
N PRO A 115 12.07 11.43 1.38
CA PRO A 115 10.62 11.60 1.52
C PRO A 115 9.78 10.78 0.54
N ALA A 116 10.29 10.59 -0.68
CA ALA A 116 9.66 9.76 -1.71
C ALA A 116 9.59 8.27 -1.35
N MET A 117 10.54 7.78 -0.54
CA MET A 117 10.59 6.39 -0.09
C MET A 117 9.95 6.19 1.28
N ALA A 118 9.83 7.25 2.09
CA ALA A 118 9.38 7.16 3.47
C ALA A 118 7.97 6.57 3.58
N ALA A 119 7.02 7.00 2.74
CA ALA A 119 5.63 6.53 2.80
C ALA A 119 5.45 5.06 2.35
N GLU A 120 6.19 4.61 1.33
CA GLU A 120 6.13 3.20 0.92
C GLU A 120 6.91 2.31 1.91
N SER A 121 8.05 2.81 2.40
CA SER A 121 8.90 2.07 3.32
C SER A 121 8.27 1.95 4.70
N SER A 122 7.65 3.00 5.24
CA SER A 122 7.02 2.99 6.58
C SER A 122 6.02 1.86 6.72
N ARG A 123 5.12 1.72 5.74
CA ARG A 123 4.08 0.68 5.68
C ARG A 123 4.67 -0.73 5.77
N ARG A 124 5.74 -0.99 5.03
CA ARG A 124 6.46 -2.27 5.08
C ARG A 124 7.17 -2.45 6.42
N LEU A 125 7.86 -1.42 6.89
CA LEU A 125 8.72 -1.47 8.06
C LEU A 125 7.91 -1.73 9.33
N VAL A 126 6.71 -1.14 9.48
CA VAL A 126 5.86 -1.41 10.66
C VAL A 126 5.37 -2.85 10.70
N ILE A 127 5.03 -3.46 9.56
CA ILE A 127 4.61 -4.87 9.51
C ILE A 127 5.80 -5.78 9.85
N GLN A 128 6.96 -5.52 9.25
CA GLN A 128 8.19 -6.28 9.54
C GLN A 128 8.61 -6.14 11.01
N LEU A 129 8.59 -4.93 11.57
CA LEU A 129 8.93 -4.68 12.97
C LEU A 129 7.94 -5.40 13.90
N ARG A 130 6.63 -5.35 13.60
CA ARG A 130 5.64 -6.09 14.38
C ARG A 130 5.95 -7.58 14.42
N GLU A 131 6.25 -8.15 13.26
CA GLU A 131 6.62 -9.54 13.13
C GLU A 131 7.93 -9.91 13.81
N VAL A 132 8.92 -9.01 13.83
CA VAL A 132 10.15 -9.18 14.60
C VAL A 132 9.81 -9.26 16.09
N LEU A 133 9.04 -8.30 16.60
CA LEU A 133 8.67 -8.24 18.02
C LEU A 133 7.82 -9.44 18.47
N ASP A 134 6.92 -9.95 17.62
CA ASP A 134 6.09 -11.14 17.91
C ASP A 134 6.90 -12.44 18.09
N ARG A 135 8.15 -12.46 17.62
CA ARG A 135 9.05 -13.62 17.70
C ARG A 135 10.08 -13.50 18.83
N LEU A 136 10.20 -12.34 19.44
CA LEU A 136 11.12 -12.07 20.55
C LEU A 136 10.45 -12.29 21.91
N GLU A 137 11.27 -12.47 22.94
CA GLU A 137 10.81 -12.42 24.32
C GLU A 137 10.76 -10.95 24.75
N LEU A 138 9.55 -10.41 24.82
CA LEU A 138 9.35 -9.01 25.17
C LEU A 138 9.35 -8.83 26.69
N PRO A 139 9.98 -7.76 27.22
CA PRO A 139 9.92 -7.47 28.64
C PRO A 139 8.47 -7.12 29.06
N PRO A 140 8.11 -7.34 30.32
CA PRO A 140 6.82 -6.89 30.83
C PRO A 140 6.70 -5.36 30.72
N PRO A 141 5.50 -4.81 30.50
CA PRO A 141 5.28 -3.38 30.33
C PRO A 141 5.96 -2.47 31.37
N GLU A 142 6.00 -2.92 32.62
CA GLU A 142 6.56 -2.20 33.75
C GLU A 142 8.08 -2.04 33.65
N ALA A 143 8.76 -2.98 32.97
CA ALA A 143 10.21 -2.95 32.77
C ALA A 143 10.65 -2.01 31.65
N ILE A 144 9.74 -1.60 30.75
CA ILE A 144 10.00 -0.57 29.75
C ILE A 144 9.89 0.80 30.46
N PRO A 145 10.85 1.73 30.35
CA PRO A 145 10.80 2.99 31.09
C PRO A 145 9.70 3.94 30.57
N ASP A 146 8.94 4.53 31.49
CA ASP A 146 8.02 5.64 31.20
C ASP A 146 8.72 7.01 31.26
N ALA A 147 7.96 8.08 31.01
CA ALA A 147 8.47 9.45 31.00
C ALA A 147 9.12 9.85 32.33
N LYS A 148 8.59 9.37 33.47
CA LYS A 148 9.16 9.66 34.80
C LYS A 148 10.47 8.93 34.99
N ALA A 149 10.53 7.64 34.63
CA ALA A 149 11.75 6.83 34.70
C ALA A 149 12.86 7.39 33.81
N MET A 150 12.52 7.78 32.56
CA MET A 150 13.48 8.41 31.64
C MET A 150 14.04 9.71 32.19
N THR A 151 13.17 10.56 32.77
CA THR A 151 13.58 11.84 33.37
C THR A 151 14.42 11.63 34.63
N ALA A 152 14.02 10.70 35.50
CA ALA A 152 14.73 10.41 36.76
C ALA A 152 16.13 9.82 36.53
N ALA A 153 16.30 9.02 35.47
CA ALA A 153 17.58 8.44 35.09
C ALA A 153 18.41 9.33 34.15
N ASP A 154 17.91 10.51 33.77
CA ASP A 154 18.48 11.40 32.73
C ASP A 154 18.83 10.64 31.43
N GLN A 155 17.95 9.73 31.04
CA GLN A 155 18.12 8.91 29.84
C GLN A 155 17.30 9.47 28.68
N THR A 156 17.92 9.54 27.52
CA THR A 156 17.28 9.93 26.26
C THR A 156 17.02 8.75 25.33
N ARG A 157 17.44 7.54 25.71
CA ARG A 157 17.32 6.34 24.88
C ARG A 157 17.15 5.09 25.72
N TRP A 158 16.32 4.18 25.23
CA TRP A 158 16.13 2.84 25.75
C TRP A 158 16.35 1.81 24.64
N ALA A 159 16.95 0.68 24.98
CA ALA A 159 17.11 -0.46 24.08
C ALA A 159 16.27 -1.62 24.58
N LEU A 160 15.58 -2.29 23.66
CA LEU A 160 14.89 -3.53 23.96
C LEU A 160 15.94 -4.58 24.39
N PRO A 161 15.77 -5.25 25.55
CA PRO A 161 16.75 -6.19 26.09
C PRO A 161 17.18 -7.24 25.07
N ASP A 162 18.47 -7.60 25.10
CA ASP A 162 19.10 -8.59 24.20
C ASP A 162 18.95 -8.31 22.70
N THR A 163 18.67 -7.06 22.32
CA THR A 163 18.56 -6.65 20.92
C THR A 163 19.23 -5.30 20.65
N GLU A 164 19.34 -4.99 19.37
CA GLU A 164 19.80 -3.68 18.89
C GLU A 164 18.63 -2.72 18.58
N ILE A 165 17.38 -3.12 18.88
CA ILE A 165 16.17 -2.32 18.66
C ILE A 165 16.08 -1.25 19.75
N ARG A 166 15.98 0.01 19.36
CA ARG A 166 16.08 1.16 20.27
C ARG A 166 14.95 2.14 20.04
N ILE A 167 14.51 2.74 21.14
CA ILE A 167 13.64 3.91 21.13
C ILE A 167 14.43 5.07 21.75
N ALA A 168 14.58 6.15 20.99
CA ALA A 168 15.35 7.32 21.38
C ALA A 168 14.52 8.60 21.26
N LYS A 169 14.85 9.59 22.09
CA LYS A 169 14.28 10.92 22.05
C LYS A 169 14.82 11.66 20.83
N VAL A 170 13.94 12.14 19.97
CA VAL A 170 14.28 12.95 18.82
C VAL A 170 14.84 14.29 19.29
N GLU A 171 16.05 14.64 18.86
CA GLU A 171 16.73 15.85 19.32
C GLU A 171 16.32 17.12 18.56
N LYS A 172 15.98 17.00 17.28
CA LYS A 172 15.82 18.12 16.35
C LYS A 172 14.63 17.93 15.41
N GLY A 173 14.19 19.04 14.81
CA GLY A 173 13.10 19.03 13.83
C GLY A 173 11.71 19.12 14.46
N PRO A 174 10.64 18.94 13.65
CA PRO A 174 9.27 19.18 14.08
C PRO A 174 8.76 18.20 15.15
N ARG A 175 9.47 17.08 15.34
CA ARG A 175 9.15 16.01 16.30
C ARG A 175 10.11 15.98 17.50
N ALA A 176 10.91 17.03 17.68
CA ALA A 176 11.85 17.11 18.79
C ALA A 176 11.13 16.92 20.12
N GLY A 177 11.69 16.06 20.97
CA GLY A 177 11.13 15.70 22.27
C GLY A 177 10.31 14.41 22.30
N GLU A 178 9.87 13.90 21.15
CA GLU A 178 9.19 12.61 21.04
C GLU A 178 10.18 11.44 21.17
N PHE A 179 9.75 10.33 21.76
CA PHE A 179 10.49 9.06 21.76
C PHE A 179 10.01 8.20 20.59
N LEU A 180 10.91 7.80 19.69
CA LEU A 180 10.60 7.01 18.49
C LEU A 180 11.58 5.86 18.32
N PHE A 181 11.20 4.82 17.59
CA PHE A 181 12.17 3.85 17.09
C PHE A 181 13.20 4.61 16.25
N ASP A 182 14.47 4.60 16.70
CA ASP A 182 15.49 5.48 16.14
C ASP A 182 15.83 5.12 14.68
N ALA A 183 16.41 6.08 13.95
CA ALA A 183 16.70 5.90 12.53
C ALA A 183 17.59 4.68 12.25
N GLU A 184 18.54 4.38 13.16
CA GLU A 184 19.38 3.18 13.07
C GLU A 184 18.54 1.90 13.17
N THR A 185 17.63 1.81 14.15
CA THR A 185 16.69 0.69 14.27
C THR A 185 15.84 0.56 13.01
N VAL A 186 15.27 1.68 12.55
CA VAL A 186 14.40 1.74 11.36
C VAL A 186 15.12 1.21 10.13
N SER A 187 16.38 1.62 9.90
CA SER A 187 17.20 1.15 8.77
C SER A 187 17.50 -0.35 8.80
N ARG A 188 17.52 -0.95 10.00
CA ARG A 188 17.89 -2.36 10.23
C ARG A 188 16.72 -3.31 10.39
N ILE A 189 15.48 -2.82 10.45
CA ILE A 189 14.26 -3.65 10.49
C ILE A 189 14.27 -4.76 9.42
N PRO A 190 14.63 -4.50 8.14
CA PRO A 190 14.66 -5.57 7.13
C PRO A 190 15.64 -6.70 7.49
N ASP A 191 16.83 -6.36 7.99
CA ASP A 191 17.84 -7.34 8.40
C ASP A 191 17.39 -8.14 9.63
N PHE A 192 16.75 -7.47 10.59
CA PHE A 192 16.16 -8.14 11.76
C PHE A 192 15.07 -9.11 11.34
N TYR A 193 14.19 -8.70 10.43
CA TYR A 193 13.13 -9.53 9.88
C TYR A 193 13.69 -10.79 9.22
N GLU A 194 14.68 -10.66 8.34
CA GLU A 194 15.31 -11.81 7.68
C GLU A 194 15.93 -12.81 8.67
N LYS A 195 16.51 -12.31 9.77
CA LYS A 195 17.09 -13.16 10.82
C LYS A 195 16.06 -13.94 11.62
N VAL A 196 14.84 -13.42 11.80
CA VAL A 196 13.85 -14.04 12.69
C VAL A 196 12.64 -14.63 11.97
N LYS A 197 12.37 -14.29 10.70
CA LYS A 197 11.14 -14.71 10.00
C LYS A 197 10.85 -16.21 10.01
N HIS A 198 11.88 -17.05 10.12
CA HIS A 198 11.79 -18.51 10.16
C HIS A 198 11.45 -19.06 11.57
N LEU A 199 11.53 -18.24 12.61
CA LEU A 199 11.17 -18.63 13.98
C LEU A 199 9.65 -18.61 14.15
N PRO A 200 9.08 -19.50 14.98
CA PRO A 200 7.66 -19.48 15.28
C PRO A 200 7.26 -18.21 16.04
N ASN A 201 6.07 -17.70 15.77
CA ASN A 201 5.50 -16.60 16.56
C ASN A 201 5.23 -17.07 18.00
N ARG A 202 5.62 -16.25 18.98
CA ARG A 202 5.42 -16.54 20.40
C ARG A 202 4.04 -16.08 20.89
N THR A 203 3.46 -15.09 20.22
CA THR A 203 2.22 -14.40 20.63
C THR A 203 0.94 -14.99 20.02
N GLY A 204 1.04 -16.06 19.22
CA GLY A 204 -0.12 -16.64 18.51
C GLY A 204 -0.67 -15.75 17.38
N ALA A 205 -0.02 -14.62 17.08
CA ALA A 205 -0.30 -13.81 15.89
C ALA A 205 -0.05 -14.62 14.61
N THR A 206 -0.75 -14.27 13.52
CA THR A 206 -0.65 -14.99 12.25
C THR A 206 0.81 -15.01 11.79
N ALA A 207 1.37 -16.21 11.65
CA ALA A 207 2.67 -16.38 11.00
C ALA A 207 2.60 -15.77 9.60
N ASP A 208 3.66 -15.05 9.22
CA ASP A 208 3.89 -14.59 7.85
C ASP A 208 2.97 -13.47 7.33
N TRP A 209 2.52 -12.53 8.19
CA TRP A 209 1.71 -11.38 7.77
C TRP A 209 2.34 -10.60 6.61
N TYR A 210 3.59 -10.18 6.75
CA TYR A 210 4.35 -9.42 5.77
C TYR A 210 4.48 -10.15 4.42
N ASP A 211 4.85 -11.42 4.47
CA ASP A 211 5.03 -12.25 3.29
C ASP A 211 3.69 -12.46 2.57
N TRP A 212 2.64 -12.79 3.34
CA TRP A 212 1.28 -12.88 2.82
C TRP A 212 0.83 -11.55 2.20
N TYR A 213 0.98 -10.44 2.91
CA TYR A 213 0.55 -9.11 2.46
C TYR A 213 1.26 -8.69 1.16
N THR A 214 2.55 -9.00 1.03
CA THR A 214 3.35 -8.62 -0.14
C THR A 214 3.06 -9.50 -1.35
N ARG A 215 2.80 -10.79 -1.15
CA ARG A 215 2.51 -11.75 -2.23
C ARG A 215 1.09 -11.63 -2.78
N GLN A 216 0.16 -11.09 -2.00
CA GLN A 216 -1.24 -10.99 -2.41
C GLN A 216 -1.51 -9.75 -3.28
N PRO A 217 -2.40 -9.86 -4.28
CA PRO A 217 -2.77 -8.78 -5.18
C PRO A 217 -3.81 -7.83 -4.55
N ILE A 218 -3.63 -7.44 -3.29
CA ILE A 218 -4.66 -6.72 -2.51
C ILE A 218 -4.99 -5.36 -3.14
N ALA A 219 -3.97 -4.58 -3.48
CA ALA A 219 -4.15 -3.28 -4.11
C ALA A 219 -4.86 -3.39 -5.46
N LEU A 220 -4.53 -4.43 -6.24
CA LEU A 220 -5.19 -4.73 -7.50
C LEU A 220 -6.66 -5.14 -7.29
N ALA A 221 -6.94 -5.99 -6.30
CA ALA A 221 -8.28 -6.42 -5.94
C ALA A 221 -9.15 -5.26 -5.47
N TYR A 222 -8.58 -4.31 -4.74
CA TYR A 222 -9.27 -3.10 -4.32
C TYR A 222 -9.56 -2.16 -5.49
N MET A 223 -8.56 -1.90 -6.35
CA MET A 223 -8.70 -0.99 -7.49
C MET A 223 -9.70 -1.51 -8.53
N LEU A 224 -9.66 -2.81 -8.83
CA LEU A 224 -10.53 -3.42 -9.83
C LEU A 224 -11.88 -3.89 -9.25
N ARG A 225 -12.18 -3.62 -7.98
CA ARG A 225 -13.36 -4.17 -7.29
C ARG A 225 -14.69 -3.87 -7.96
N THR A 226 -14.78 -2.79 -8.76
CA THR A 226 -16.00 -2.41 -9.48
C THR A 226 -16.16 -3.15 -10.81
N VAL A 227 -15.05 -3.63 -11.38
CA VAL A 227 -15.00 -4.29 -12.69
C VAL A 227 -14.90 -5.81 -12.55
N ILE A 228 -14.10 -6.28 -11.59
CA ILE A 228 -13.78 -7.68 -11.37
C ILE A 228 -14.07 -8.02 -9.90
N PRO A 229 -14.78 -9.12 -9.61
CA PRO A 229 -14.95 -9.62 -8.24
C PRO A 229 -13.60 -9.75 -7.52
N PRO A 230 -13.38 -9.07 -6.38
CA PRO A 230 -12.12 -9.15 -5.63
C PRO A 230 -11.71 -10.58 -5.31
N ARG A 231 -12.68 -11.47 -5.08
CA ARG A 231 -12.46 -12.89 -4.81
C ARG A 231 -11.60 -13.58 -5.86
N TRP A 232 -11.81 -13.32 -7.15
CA TRP A 232 -11.03 -13.97 -8.21
C TRP A 232 -9.55 -13.62 -8.14
N LEU A 233 -9.23 -12.41 -7.68
CA LEU A 233 -7.85 -11.96 -7.48
C LEU A 233 -7.27 -12.53 -6.19
N LEU A 234 -8.04 -12.51 -5.10
CA LEU A 234 -7.61 -13.00 -3.78
C LEU A 234 -7.52 -14.53 -3.68
N GLU A 235 -8.20 -15.27 -4.55
CA GLU A 235 -8.15 -16.74 -4.65
C GLU A 235 -7.37 -17.21 -5.89
N MET A 236 -6.51 -16.36 -6.46
CA MET A 236 -5.68 -16.77 -7.59
C MET A 236 -4.87 -18.05 -7.29
N PRO A 237 -4.64 -18.91 -8.32
CA PRO A 237 -3.87 -20.14 -8.16
C PRO A 237 -2.50 -19.90 -7.51
N VAL A 238 -2.05 -20.82 -6.67
CA VAL A 238 -0.82 -20.65 -5.85
C VAL A 238 0.42 -20.30 -6.69
N TRP A 239 0.52 -20.81 -7.91
CA TRP A 239 1.65 -20.51 -8.80
C TRP A 239 1.78 -19.01 -9.12
N THR A 240 0.69 -18.23 -9.14
CA THR A 240 0.77 -16.78 -9.43
C THR A 240 1.46 -16.00 -8.32
N ARG A 241 1.52 -16.57 -7.11
CA ARG A 241 2.17 -16.01 -5.92
C ARG A 241 3.59 -16.51 -5.72
N ALA A 242 4.07 -17.41 -6.58
CA ALA A 242 5.46 -17.83 -6.55
C ALA A 242 6.39 -16.64 -6.82
N ILE A 243 7.54 -16.62 -6.15
CA ILE A 243 8.50 -15.51 -6.22
C ILE A 243 9.41 -15.71 -7.42
N LEU A 244 9.53 -14.68 -8.25
CA LEU A 244 10.49 -14.53 -9.33
C LEU A 244 11.21 -13.19 -9.16
N LEU A 245 12.54 -13.19 -9.00
CA LEU A 245 13.35 -11.98 -8.77
C LEU A 245 12.81 -11.11 -7.61
N ASN A 246 12.54 -11.73 -6.45
CA ASN A 246 11.98 -11.09 -5.24
C ASN A 246 10.58 -10.47 -5.40
N GLN A 247 9.87 -10.75 -6.50
CA GLN A 247 8.50 -10.27 -6.73
C GLN A 247 7.58 -11.42 -7.12
N PRO A 248 6.31 -11.45 -6.70
CA PRO A 248 5.37 -12.50 -7.12
C PRO A 248 5.09 -12.44 -8.63
N ILE A 249 4.93 -13.61 -9.26
CA ILE A 249 4.73 -13.75 -10.73
C ILE A 249 3.60 -12.87 -11.26
N TRP A 250 2.50 -12.70 -10.53
CA TRP A 250 1.40 -11.84 -10.97
C TRP A 250 1.82 -10.37 -11.19
N ARG A 251 2.82 -9.85 -10.47
CA ARG A 251 3.33 -8.48 -10.68
C ARG A 251 4.04 -8.37 -12.02
N TRP A 252 4.81 -9.38 -12.42
CA TRP A 252 5.45 -9.44 -13.74
C TRP A 252 4.41 -9.50 -14.86
N VAL A 253 3.36 -10.32 -14.69
CA VAL A 253 2.24 -10.36 -15.63
C VAL A 253 1.56 -9.00 -15.72
N GLY A 254 1.30 -8.36 -14.58
CA GLY A 254 0.74 -7.01 -14.51
C GLY A 254 1.62 -5.97 -15.22
N LEU A 255 2.93 -5.99 -14.97
CA LEU A 255 3.91 -5.08 -15.58
C LEU A 255 3.90 -5.20 -17.11
N MET A 256 3.93 -6.43 -17.62
CA MET A 256 3.89 -6.71 -19.06
C MET A 256 2.55 -6.30 -19.66
N ALA A 257 1.43 -6.57 -18.97
CA ALA A 257 0.09 -6.21 -19.44
C ALA A 257 -0.10 -4.68 -19.51
N VAL A 258 0.28 -3.95 -18.46
CA VAL A 258 0.15 -2.49 -18.37
C VAL A 258 1.07 -1.81 -19.38
N SER A 259 2.34 -2.21 -19.46
CA SER A 259 3.30 -1.69 -20.44
C SER A 259 2.87 -1.99 -21.87
N GLY A 260 2.39 -3.21 -22.13
CA GLY A 260 1.89 -3.63 -23.43
C GLY A 260 0.66 -2.83 -23.86
N LEU A 261 -0.30 -2.63 -22.96
CA LEU A 261 -1.50 -1.83 -23.21
C LEU A 261 -1.14 -0.37 -23.51
N ALA A 262 -0.25 0.23 -22.71
CA ALA A 262 0.25 1.59 -22.95
C ALA A 262 0.91 1.71 -24.34
N GLY A 263 1.75 0.75 -24.71
CA GLY A 263 2.36 0.67 -26.03
C GLY A 263 1.33 0.56 -27.16
N LEU A 264 0.30 -0.27 -26.98
CA LEU A 264 -0.79 -0.41 -27.96
C LEU A 264 -1.61 0.88 -28.11
N VAL A 265 -1.89 1.59 -27.02
CA VAL A 265 -2.59 2.89 -27.06
C VAL A 265 -1.76 3.90 -27.84
N VAL A 266 -0.46 3.99 -27.57
CA VAL A 266 0.45 4.88 -28.31
C VAL A 266 0.47 4.48 -29.79
N LEU A 267 0.70 3.21 -30.13
CA LEU A 267 0.73 2.75 -31.52
C LEU A 267 -0.61 2.98 -32.25
N GLY A 268 -1.73 2.78 -31.56
CA GLY A 268 -3.07 3.06 -32.08
C GLY A 268 -3.25 4.53 -32.43
N CYS A 269 -2.88 5.43 -31.51
CA CYS A 269 -2.86 6.89 -31.74
C CYS A 269 -1.97 7.27 -32.92
N PHE A 270 -0.78 6.65 -33.04
CA PHE A 270 0.14 6.88 -34.15
C PHE A 270 -0.45 6.43 -35.50
N ARG A 271 -1.10 5.27 -35.55
CA ARG A 271 -1.76 4.76 -36.77
C ARG A 271 -2.97 5.61 -37.17
N LEU A 272 -3.79 6.03 -36.21
CA LEU A 272 -4.95 6.91 -36.49
C LEU A 272 -4.50 8.28 -37.00
N THR A 273 -3.42 8.83 -36.46
CA THR A 273 -2.82 10.08 -36.94
C THR A 273 -2.37 9.99 -38.39
N ARG A 274 -2.05 8.79 -38.90
CA ARG A 274 -1.66 8.60 -40.32
C ARG A 274 -2.83 8.78 -41.29
N ASN A 275 -4.06 8.51 -40.84
CA ASN A 275 -5.27 8.48 -41.69
C ASN A 275 -6.16 9.73 -41.55
N ILE A 276 -5.80 10.70 -40.69
CA ILE A 276 -6.56 11.95 -40.51
C ILE A 276 -6.01 13.03 -41.46
N PRO A 277 -6.87 13.68 -42.28
CA PRO A 277 -6.45 14.76 -43.18
C PRO A 277 -5.90 15.98 -42.42
N HIS A 278 -5.10 16.80 -43.10
CA HIS A 278 -4.30 17.88 -42.50
C HIS A 278 -5.10 18.81 -41.57
N GLY A 279 -4.62 19.01 -40.33
CA GLY A 279 -5.16 19.93 -39.34
C GLY A 279 -4.28 20.02 -38.08
N ASN A 280 -4.35 21.14 -37.36
CA ASN A 280 -3.49 21.43 -36.20
C ASN A 280 -3.58 20.35 -35.09
N TRP A 281 -4.74 19.72 -34.90
CA TRP A 281 -4.94 18.64 -33.93
C TRP A 281 -4.10 17.38 -34.17
N ARG A 282 -3.70 17.13 -35.43
CA ARG A 282 -2.84 16.00 -35.80
C ARG A 282 -1.45 16.09 -35.17
N ARG A 283 -0.93 17.30 -34.96
CA ARG A 283 0.39 17.54 -34.34
C ARG A 283 0.36 17.33 -32.83
N LEU A 284 -0.81 17.46 -32.20
CA LEU A 284 -0.98 17.39 -30.75
C LEU A 284 -1.32 15.97 -30.26
N LEU A 285 -1.98 15.13 -31.06
CA LEU A 285 -2.36 13.76 -30.66
C LEU A 285 -1.18 12.88 -30.21
N ARG A 286 -0.02 12.99 -30.87
CA ARG A 286 1.18 12.22 -30.52
C ARG A 286 1.76 12.62 -29.15
N PRO A 287 2.17 13.89 -28.93
CA PRO A 287 2.71 14.29 -27.63
C PRO A 287 1.67 14.13 -26.52
N VAL A 288 0.39 14.41 -26.77
CA VAL A 288 -0.69 14.23 -25.78
C VAL A 288 -0.85 12.75 -25.40
N SER A 289 -0.82 11.83 -26.36
CA SER A 289 -0.95 10.38 -26.05
C SER A 289 0.17 9.88 -25.14
N VAL A 290 1.41 10.32 -25.36
CA VAL A 290 2.55 9.96 -24.51
C VAL A 290 2.47 10.68 -23.16
N MET A 291 2.08 11.95 -23.16
CA MET A 291 1.94 12.77 -21.95
C MET A 291 0.84 12.24 -21.01
N VAL A 292 -0.21 11.60 -21.53
CA VAL A 292 -1.28 10.99 -20.71
C VAL A 292 -0.94 9.54 -20.36
N ALA A 293 -0.45 8.74 -21.32
CA ALA A 293 -0.16 7.33 -21.06
C ALA A 293 0.99 7.15 -20.05
N SER A 294 2.02 8.01 -20.10
CA SER A 294 3.18 7.93 -19.22
C SER A 294 2.83 8.04 -17.73
N PRO A 295 2.16 9.11 -17.23
CA PRO A 295 1.84 9.24 -15.81
C PRO A 295 0.84 8.18 -15.34
N VAL A 296 -0.12 7.78 -16.17
CA VAL A 296 -1.07 6.70 -15.82
C VAL A 296 -0.34 5.37 -15.68
N THR A 297 0.57 5.05 -16.61
CA THR A 297 1.39 3.85 -16.53
C THR A 297 2.27 3.89 -15.29
N ALA A 298 2.95 5.03 -15.05
CA ALA A 298 3.80 5.20 -13.87
C ALA A 298 3.02 4.97 -12.58
N PHE A 299 1.85 5.60 -12.41
CA PHE A 299 0.97 5.41 -11.25
C PHE A 299 0.54 3.95 -11.06
N VAL A 300 0.14 3.25 -12.13
CA VAL A 300 -0.27 1.84 -12.02
C VAL A 300 0.91 0.94 -11.64
N LEU A 301 2.10 1.21 -12.18
CA LEU A 301 3.29 0.43 -11.85
C LEU A 301 3.76 0.69 -10.40
N SER A 302 3.75 1.94 -9.94
CA SER A 302 4.19 2.32 -8.59
C SER A 302 3.17 1.95 -7.52
N ASP A 303 1.93 2.40 -7.64
CA ASP A 303 0.98 2.37 -6.51
C ASP A 303 0.16 1.09 -6.47
N ILE A 304 -0.11 0.47 -7.64
CA ILE A 304 -0.95 -0.72 -7.74
C ILE A 304 -0.09 -1.99 -7.79
N LEU A 305 0.87 -2.05 -8.71
CA LEU A 305 1.74 -3.22 -8.83
C LEU A 305 2.89 -3.20 -7.82
N ARG A 306 3.25 -2.03 -7.26
CA ARG A 306 4.37 -1.86 -6.33
C ARG A 306 5.66 -2.46 -6.87
N VAL A 307 5.94 -2.17 -8.14
CA VAL A 307 7.19 -2.53 -8.81
C VAL A 307 8.19 -1.44 -8.48
N SER A 308 8.85 -1.59 -7.33
CA SER A 308 10.00 -0.79 -6.89
C SER A 308 11.28 -1.63 -6.90
#